data_AF-A0A3L7A2I5-F1
#
_entry.id   AF-A0A3L7A2I5-F1
#
_cell.length_a   1.000
_cell.length_b   1.000
_cell.length_c   1.000
_cell.angle_alpha   90.00
_cell.angle_beta   90.00
_cell.angle_gamma   90.00
#
_symmetry.space_group_name_H-M   'P 1'
#
loop_
_entity.id
_entity.type
_entity.pdbx_description
1 polymer ?
#
loop_
_entity_poly.entity_id
_entity_poly.type
_entity_poly.pdbx_seq_one_letter_code
_entity_poly.pdbx_strand_id
1 'polypeptide(L)'
;MTILFASVVLGLVSCAAEPTAAPFDIALVKESTTPFQLTILEDGVVTAAEYESAVLAHRSCVENAGASPGEIESLGHNQRGFQVEIIADTEEEAARIDSLAEACHGEYLSDVADVWVYQQLLSEKELDAIRPDVASCLRDVGIKVSDTFTMKELYTQLERLANTSALQPCMDRYPEFFVQSPRQDSTPGRAR
;
A
#
# COMPACT_ATOMS: atom_id res chain seq x y z
N MET A 1 35.26 34.08 50.72
CA MET A 1 34.90 34.67 49.43
C MET A 1 34.69 33.52 48.45
N THR A 2 33.44 33.24 48.13
CA THR A 2 32.98 32.09 47.34
C THR A 2 32.95 32.45 45.87
N ILE A 3 33.41 31.58 44.97
CA ILE A 3 32.94 31.54 43.58
C ILE A 3 32.73 30.07 43.19
N LEU A 4 31.44 29.69 43.07
CA LEU A 4 30.98 28.47 42.40
C LEU A 4 31.11 28.67 40.89
N PHE A 5 31.65 27.68 40.18
CA PHE A 5 31.47 27.56 38.73
C PHE A 5 30.45 26.46 38.46
N ALA A 6 29.25 26.88 38.07
CA ALA A 6 28.21 26.01 37.53
C ALA A 6 28.42 25.92 36.01
N SER A 7 28.88 24.78 35.51
CA SER A 7 28.90 24.50 34.07
C SER A 7 27.53 24.00 33.65
N VAL A 8 26.77 24.87 32.98
CA VAL A 8 25.52 24.54 32.30
C VAL A 8 25.88 23.81 31.00
N VAL A 9 25.57 22.51 30.92
CA VAL A 9 25.62 21.75 29.67
C VAL A 9 24.31 22.00 28.94
N LEU A 10 24.32 22.83 27.90
CA LEU A 10 23.21 22.92 26.95
C LEU A 10 23.20 21.66 26.08
N GLY A 11 22.34 20.70 26.43
CA GLY A 11 21.98 19.61 25.54
C GLY A 11 21.03 20.11 24.46
N LEU A 12 21.53 20.28 23.24
CA LEU A 12 20.68 20.38 22.05
C LEU A 12 20.06 19.00 21.82
N VAL A 13 18.83 18.81 22.29
CA VAL A 13 18.00 17.67 21.90
C VAL A 13 17.60 17.94 20.45
N SER A 14 18.37 17.40 19.50
CA SER A 14 17.94 17.31 18.12
C SER A 14 16.83 16.26 18.09
N CYS A 15 15.57 16.71 18.10
CA CYS A 15 14.47 15.88 17.65
C CYS A 15 14.75 15.57 16.17
N ALA A 16 15.36 14.42 15.90
CA ALA A 16 15.25 13.82 14.58
C ALA A 16 13.77 13.47 14.41
N ALA A 17 13.01 14.39 13.81
CA ALA A 17 11.75 14.04 13.18
C ALA A 17 12.08 12.89 12.23
N GLU A 18 11.55 11.70 12.51
CA GLU A 18 11.64 10.60 11.56
C GLU A 18 11.06 11.14 10.24
N PRO A 19 11.73 10.91 9.09
CA PRO A 19 11.22 11.36 7.82
C PRO A 19 9.87 10.67 7.61
N THR A 20 8.80 11.42 7.79
CA THR A 20 7.46 11.08 7.31
C THR A 20 7.62 10.76 5.82
N ALA A 21 7.13 9.59 5.41
CA ALA A 21 7.21 9.17 4.02
C ALA A 21 6.72 10.34 3.13
N ALA A 22 7.48 10.66 2.08
CA ALA A 22 7.09 11.74 1.18
C ALA A 22 5.66 11.46 0.65
N PRO A 23 4.78 12.47 0.59
CA PRO A 23 3.42 12.28 0.11
C PRO A 23 3.43 11.73 -1.31
N PHE A 24 2.44 10.92 -1.65
CA PHE A 24 2.29 10.35 -2.98
C PHE A 24 2.13 11.45 -4.04
N ASP A 25 3.06 11.53 -4.99
CA ASP A 25 3.08 12.58 -6.00
C ASP A 25 2.34 12.13 -7.26
N ILE A 26 1.05 12.46 -7.32
CA ILE A 26 0.19 12.14 -8.46
C ILE A 26 0.66 12.88 -9.72
N ALA A 27 1.28 14.05 -9.60
CA ALA A 27 1.77 14.77 -10.78
C ALA A 27 2.91 13.98 -11.45
N LEU A 28 3.82 13.40 -10.67
CA LEU A 28 4.89 12.53 -11.18
C LEU A 28 4.32 11.27 -11.85
N VAL A 29 3.28 10.65 -11.27
CA VAL A 29 2.62 9.48 -11.87
C VAL A 29 2.06 9.81 -13.25
N LYS A 30 1.40 10.97 -13.39
CA LYS A 30 0.83 11.42 -14.67
C LYS A 30 1.86 11.64 -15.78
N GLU A 31 3.13 11.88 -15.45
CA GLU A 31 4.20 12.06 -16.44
C GLU A 31 4.62 10.75 -17.13
N SER A 32 4.33 9.60 -16.50
CA SER A 32 4.87 8.31 -16.92
C SER A 32 3.83 7.19 -17.04
N THR A 33 2.57 7.49 -16.74
CA THR A 33 1.43 6.58 -16.89
C THR A 33 1.01 6.39 -18.36
N THR A 34 0.10 5.46 -18.59
CA THR A 34 -0.44 5.15 -19.92
C THR A 34 -1.53 6.14 -20.36
N PRO A 35 -1.83 6.26 -21.67
CA PRO A 35 -2.90 7.13 -22.14
C PRO A 35 -4.27 6.81 -21.52
N PHE A 36 -4.58 5.53 -21.28
CA PHE A 36 -5.84 5.14 -20.63
C PHE A 36 -5.89 5.68 -19.20
N GLN A 37 -4.88 5.37 -18.39
CA GLN A 37 -4.84 5.75 -16.98
C GLN A 37 -4.72 7.28 -16.81
N LEU A 38 -4.05 7.98 -17.72
CA LEU A 38 -3.96 9.45 -17.69
C LEU A 38 -5.34 10.12 -17.74
N THR A 39 -6.30 9.55 -18.46
CA THR A 39 -7.67 10.11 -18.51
C THR A 39 -8.39 10.01 -17.17
N ILE A 40 -8.13 8.95 -16.41
CA ILE A 40 -8.67 8.76 -15.06
C ILE A 40 -7.95 9.67 -14.06
N LEU A 41 -6.64 9.86 -14.23
CA LEU A 41 -5.82 10.64 -13.30
C LEU A 41 -5.82 12.15 -13.60
N GLU A 42 -6.63 12.64 -14.53
CA GLU A 42 -6.54 14.02 -15.02
C GLU A 42 -6.82 15.05 -13.92
N ASP A 43 -7.83 14.82 -13.08
CA ASP A 43 -8.20 15.70 -11.97
C ASP A 43 -7.44 15.39 -10.67
N GLY A 44 -6.64 14.32 -10.67
CA GLY A 44 -5.84 13.85 -9.55
C GLY A 44 -6.66 13.15 -8.47
N VAL A 45 -7.92 12.79 -8.72
CA VAL A 45 -8.78 12.06 -7.79
C VAL A 45 -9.43 10.88 -8.49
N VAL A 46 -9.14 9.66 -8.04
CA VAL A 46 -9.82 8.46 -8.54
C VAL A 46 -11.13 8.25 -7.79
N THR A 47 -12.25 8.33 -8.49
CA THR A 47 -13.57 7.97 -7.97
C THR A 47 -13.79 6.45 -8.00
N ALA A 48 -14.78 5.97 -7.26
CA ALA A 48 -15.12 4.54 -7.26
C ALA A 48 -15.49 4.02 -8.66
N ALA A 49 -16.15 4.86 -9.48
CA ALA A 49 -16.55 4.51 -10.84
C ALA A 49 -15.35 4.43 -11.79
N GLU A 50 -14.35 5.31 -11.62
CA GLU A 50 -13.11 5.28 -12.41
C GLU A 50 -12.21 4.11 -12.01
N TYR A 51 -12.12 3.80 -10.71
CA TYR A 51 -11.41 2.60 -10.27
C TYR A 51 -12.08 1.33 -10.81
N GLU A 52 -13.42 1.25 -10.75
CA GLU A 52 -14.17 0.13 -11.31
C GLU A 52 -13.99 0.01 -12.82
N SER A 53 -13.97 1.11 -13.57
CA SER A 53 -13.73 1.10 -15.01
C SER A 53 -12.32 0.62 -15.36
N ALA A 54 -11.30 1.02 -14.60
CA ALA A 54 -9.93 0.53 -14.74
C ALA A 54 -9.81 -0.99 -14.49
N VAL A 55 -10.47 -1.49 -13.43
CA VAL A 55 -10.50 -2.94 -13.13
C VAL A 55 -11.18 -3.72 -14.27
N LEU A 56 -12.29 -3.21 -14.81
CA LEU A 56 -12.99 -3.84 -15.93
C LEU A 56 -12.18 -3.81 -17.22
N ALA A 57 -11.47 -2.71 -17.50
CA ALA A 57 -10.59 -2.60 -18.67
C ALA A 57 -9.40 -3.57 -18.57
N HIS A 58 -8.77 -3.66 -17.39
CA HIS A 58 -7.75 -4.67 -17.10
C HIS A 58 -8.28 -6.08 -17.34
N ARG A 59 -9.46 -6.42 -16.79
CA ARG A 59 -10.09 -7.73 -16.96
C ARG A 59 -10.35 -8.06 -18.42
N SER A 60 -10.88 -7.11 -19.19
CA SER A 60 -11.14 -7.30 -20.62
C SER A 60 -9.85 -7.48 -21.43
N CYS A 61 -8.78 -6.77 -21.07
CA CYS A 61 -7.47 -6.97 -21.70
C CYS A 61 -6.93 -8.39 -21.44
N VAL A 62 -7.03 -8.89 -20.21
CA VAL A 62 -6.61 -10.26 -19.86
C VAL A 62 -7.36 -11.31 -20.67
N GLU A 63 -8.68 -11.14 -20.83
CA GLU A 63 -9.50 -12.01 -21.69
C GLU A 63 -9.03 -11.95 -23.16
N ASN A 64 -8.77 -10.76 -23.68
CA ASN A 64 -8.28 -10.57 -25.05
C ASN A 64 -6.85 -11.11 -25.26
N ALA A 65 -6.05 -11.20 -24.20
CA ALA A 65 -4.71 -11.80 -24.23
C ALA A 65 -4.75 -13.34 -24.36
N GLY A 66 -5.92 -13.97 -24.21
CA GLY A 66 -6.10 -15.42 -24.28
C GLY A 66 -6.13 -16.12 -22.92
N ALA A 67 -6.09 -15.36 -21.82
CA ALA A 67 -6.30 -15.91 -20.49
C ALA A 67 -7.78 -15.88 -20.09
N SER A 68 -8.14 -16.62 -19.05
CA SER A 68 -9.50 -16.65 -18.50
C SER A 68 -9.54 -15.88 -17.18
N PRO A 69 -10.06 -14.63 -17.15
CA PRO A 69 -10.20 -13.90 -15.89
C PRO A 69 -11.39 -14.43 -15.09
N GLY A 70 -11.17 -14.65 -13.80
CA GLY A 70 -12.21 -15.02 -12.85
C GLY A 70 -13.23 -13.91 -12.56
N GLU A 71 -14.04 -14.16 -11.53
CA GLU A 71 -14.96 -13.17 -10.96
C GLU A 71 -14.19 -12.02 -10.30
N ILE A 72 -14.80 -10.83 -10.29
CA ILE A 72 -14.25 -9.68 -9.57
C ILE A 72 -14.60 -9.83 -8.09
N GLU A 73 -13.57 -9.88 -7.26
CA GLU A 73 -13.67 -10.04 -5.81
C GLU A 73 -13.10 -8.83 -5.08
N SER A 74 -13.50 -8.65 -3.82
CA SER A 74 -12.87 -7.66 -2.94
C SER A 74 -11.58 -8.23 -2.37
N LEU A 75 -10.48 -7.48 -2.50
CA LEU A 75 -9.16 -7.85 -1.98
C LEU A 75 -8.85 -7.22 -0.62
N GLY A 76 -9.85 -6.59 0.02
CA GLY A 76 -9.65 -5.73 1.19
C GLY A 76 -9.28 -4.29 0.83
N HIS A 77 -9.34 -3.38 1.79
CA HIS A 77 -8.99 -1.96 1.63
C HIS A 77 -9.69 -1.26 0.44
N ASN A 78 -10.95 -1.62 0.17
CA ASN A 78 -11.73 -1.16 -0.97
C ASN A 78 -11.11 -1.47 -2.34
N GLN A 79 -10.14 -2.38 -2.41
CA GLN A 79 -9.55 -2.85 -3.65
C GLN A 79 -10.37 -4.00 -4.24
N ARG A 80 -10.30 -4.11 -5.56
CA ARG A 80 -10.95 -5.15 -6.35
C ARG A 80 -9.95 -5.79 -7.30
N GLY A 81 -10.10 -7.08 -7.53
CA GLY A 81 -9.28 -7.81 -8.47
C GLY A 81 -9.93 -9.13 -8.83
N PHE A 82 -9.21 -9.92 -9.62
CA PHE A 82 -9.67 -11.21 -10.11
C PHE A 82 -8.47 -12.13 -10.28
N GLN A 83 -8.70 -13.43 -10.22
CA GLN A 83 -7.69 -14.44 -10.52
C GLN A 83 -7.58 -14.62 -12.03
N VAL A 84 -6.40 -14.97 -12.53
CA VAL A 84 -6.15 -15.24 -13.95
C VAL A 84 -5.80 -16.71 -14.11
N GLU A 85 -6.55 -17.42 -14.96
CA GLU A 85 -6.26 -18.79 -15.35
C GLU A 85 -5.73 -18.83 -16.79
N ILE A 86 -4.66 -19.58 -17.03
CA ILE A 86 -4.07 -19.76 -18.36
C ILE A 86 -4.16 -21.24 -18.72
N ILE A 87 -4.86 -21.52 -19.82
CA ILE A 87 -5.00 -22.86 -20.39
C ILE A 87 -4.40 -22.82 -21.79
N ALA A 88 -3.35 -23.61 -22.01
CA ALA A 88 -2.61 -23.64 -23.26
C ALA A 88 -2.14 -25.07 -23.57
N ASP A 89 -2.00 -25.39 -24.86
CA ASP A 89 -1.54 -26.71 -25.30
C ASP A 89 -0.02 -26.88 -25.16
N THR A 90 0.72 -25.76 -25.05
CA THR A 90 2.19 -25.73 -24.95
C THR A 90 2.67 -24.71 -23.93
N GLU A 91 3.85 -24.94 -23.37
CA GLU A 91 4.51 -23.99 -22.46
C GLU A 91 4.86 -22.66 -23.15
N GLU A 92 5.23 -22.70 -24.44
CA GLU A 92 5.51 -21.49 -25.23
C GLU A 92 4.28 -20.61 -25.37
N GLU A 93 3.11 -21.22 -25.61
CA GLU A 93 1.85 -20.51 -25.65
C GLU A 93 1.43 -19.99 -24.27
N ALA A 94 1.57 -20.80 -23.23
CA ALA A 94 1.30 -20.37 -21.85
C ALA A 94 2.12 -19.12 -21.50
N ALA A 95 3.43 -19.15 -21.75
CA ALA A 95 4.33 -18.03 -21.48
C ALA A 95 3.99 -16.78 -22.30
N ARG A 96 3.54 -16.95 -23.54
CA ARG A 96 3.08 -15.83 -24.38
C ARG A 96 1.80 -15.20 -23.81
N ILE A 97 0.81 -16.01 -23.44
CA ILE A 97 -0.44 -15.52 -22.84
C ILE A 97 -0.16 -14.81 -21.53
N ASP A 98 0.67 -15.41 -20.68
CA ASP A 98 1.08 -14.87 -19.38
C ASP A 98 1.72 -13.48 -19.55
N SER A 99 2.72 -13.36 -20.42
CA SER A 99 3.37 -12.08 -20.69
C SER A 99 2.42 -11.00 -21.22
N LEU A 100 1.44 -11.38 -22.05
CA LEU A 100 0.42 -10.44 -22.54
C LEU A 100 -0.57 -10.05 -21.44
N ALA A 101 -1.00 -11.00 -20.61
CA ALA A 101 -1.93 -10.76 -19.51
C ALA A 101 -1.29 -9.89 -18.41
N GLU A 102 -0.02 -10.11 -18.07
CA GLU A 102 0.71 -9.28 -17.11
C GLU A 102 0.83 -7.82 -17.58
N ALA A 103 1.06 -7.60 -18.87
CA ALA A 103 1.14 -6.26 -19.44
C ALA A 103 -0.19 -5.48 -19.27
N CYS A 104 -1.33 -6.17 -19.21
CA CYS A 104 -2.63 -5.53 -19.03
C CYS A 104 -2.75 -4.81 -17.68
N HIS A 105 -2.10 -5.28 -16.62
CA HIS A 105 -2.15 -4.61 -15.32
C HIS A 105 -1.47 -3.24 -15.39
N GLY A 106 -0.28 -3.19 -15.99
CA GLY A 106 0.47 -1.96 -16.22
C GLY A 106 -0.24 -1.00 -17.16
N GLU A 107 -0.96 -1.52 -18.16
CA GLU A 107 -1.69 -0.68 -19.12
C GLU A 107 -2.94 -0.04 -18.50
N TYR A 108 -3.72 -0.78 -17.72
CA TYR A 108 -5.07 -0.33 -17.35
C TYR A 108 -5.28 0.00 -15.88
N LEU A 109 -4.48 -0.54 -14.95
CA LEU A 109 -4.84 -0.52 -13.53
C LEU A 109 -3.75 -0.05 -12.57
N SER A 110 -2.47 -0.31 -12.83
CA SER A 110 -1.38 -0.14 -11.86
C SER A 110 -1.38 1.25 -11.17
N ASP A 111 -1.29 2.32 -11.94
CA ASP A 111 -1.16 3.68 -11.39
C ASP A 111 -2.50 4.19 -10.80
N VAL A 112 -3.62 3.80 -11.43
CA VAL A 112 -4.97 4.11 -10.90
C VAL A 112 -5.19 3.42 -9.56
N ALA A 113 -4.73 2.17 -9.41
CA ALA A 113 -4.81 1.42 -8.16
C ALA A 113 -3.92 2.05 -7.08
N ASP A 114 -2.72 2.50 -7.42
CA ASP A 114 -1.83 3.19 -6.47
C ASP A 114 -2.48 4.48 -5.95
N VAL A 115 -3.02 5.32 -6.83
CA VAL A 115 -3.73 6.54 -6.43
C VAL A 115 -4.97 6.21 -5.62
N TRP A 116 -5.74 5.19 -6.04
CA TRP A 116 -6.92 4.72 -5.29
C TRP A 116 -6.53 4.31 -3.87
N VAL A 117 -5.51 3.48 -3.69
CA VAL A 117 -5.04 3.04 -2.36
C VAL A 117 -4.55 4.22 -1.54
N TYR A 118 -3.78 5.13 -2.13
CA TYR A 118 -3.28 6.31 -1.43
C TYR A 118 -4.41 7.18 -0.87
N GLN A 119 -5.49 7.38 -1.63
CA GLN A 119 -6.66 8.14 -1.19
C GLN A 119 -7.43 7.50 -0.03
N GLN A 120 -7.27 6.20 0.19
CA GLN A 120 -7.93 5.46 1.27
C GLN A 120 -7.09 5.43 2.55
N LEU A 121 -5.86 5.97 2.52
CA LEU A 121 -5.01 6.03 3.70
C LEU A 121 -5.56 7.05 4.70
N LEU A 122 -5.50 6.67 5.97
CA LEU A 122 -5.73 7.62 7.06
C LEU A 122 -4.61 8.67 7.11
N SER A 123 -4.99 9.89 7.44
CA SER A 123 -4.02 10.94 7.79
C SER A 123 -3.26 10.56 9.06
N GLU A 124 -2.08 11.16 9.28
CA GLU A 124 -1.31 10.96 10.52
C GLU A 124 -2.12 11.21 11.78
N LYS A 125 -2.98 12.25 11.75
CA LYS A 125 -3.86 12.59 12.87
C LYS A 125 -4.89 11.51 13.15
N GLU A 126 -5.46 10.90 12.11
CA GLU A 126 -6.42 9.80 12.25
C GLU A 126 -5.73 8.53 12.73
N LEU A 127 -4.55 8.21 12.19
CA LEU A 127 -3.72 7.11 12.68
C LEU A 127 -3.41 7.27 14.17
N ASP A 128 -3.00 8.46 14.60
CA ASP A 128 -2.72 8.74 16.01
C ASP A 128 -3.96 8.67 16.89
N ALA A 129 -5.13 9.03 16.36
CA ALA A 129 -6.38 8.92 17.09
C ALA A 129 -6.77 7.47 17.37
N ILE A 130 -6.53 6.55 16.42
CA ILE A 130 -6.87 5.12 16.57
C ILE A 130 -5.73 4.28 17.16
N ARG A 131 -4.51 4.80 17.22
CA ARG A 131 -3.31 4.09 17.71
C ARG A 131 -3.50 3.44 19.09
N PRO A 132 -4.14 4.07 20.10
CA PRO A 132 -4.37 3.43 21.39
C PRO A 132 -5.27 2.19 21.31
N ASP A 133 -6.29 2.22 20.45
CA ASP A 133 -7.21 1.10 20.26
C ASP A 133 -6.54 -0.05 19.53
N VAL A 134 -5.69 0.26 18.55
CA VAL A 134 -4.82 -0.70 17.87
C VAL A 134 -3.83 -1.32 18.86
N ALA A 135 -3.18 -0.51 19.70
CA ALA A 135 -2.26 -0.97 20.72
C ALA A 135 -2.94 -1.90 21.73
N SER A 136 -4.19 -1.62 22.10
CA SER A 136 -5.00 -2.51 22.94
C SER A 136 -5.20 -3.86 22.25
N CYS A 137 -5.63 -3.88 20.99
CA CYS A 137 -5.79 -5.13 20.24
C CYS A 137 -4.49 -5.92 20.17
N LEU A 138 -3.37 -5.24 19.85
CA LEU A 138 -2.05 -5.86 19.76
C LEU A 138 -1.65 -6.54 21.08
N ARG A 139 -1.92 -5.90 22.23
CA ARG A 139 -1.66 -6.49 23.54
C ARG A 139 -2.56 -7.70 23.83
N ASP A 140 -3.82 -7.66 23.41
CA ASP A 140 -4.76 -8.78 23.57
C ASP A 140 -4.31 -10.02 22.81
N VAL A 141 -3.63 -9.85 21.67
CA VAL A 141 -3.01 -10.94 20.90
C VAL A 141 -1.55 -11.23 21.31
N GLY A 142 -1.08 -10.65 22.41
CA GLY A 142 0.22 -10.95 23.03
C GLY A 142 1.40 -10.09 22.53
N ILE A 143 1.16 -9.09 21.69
CA ILE A 143 2.18 -8.17 21.16
C ILE A 143 2.35 -7.00 22.14
N LYS A 144 3.55 -6.88 22.71
CA LYS A 144 3.84 -5.89 23.75
C LYS A 144 4.24 -4.55 23.14
N VAL A 145 3.28 -3.64 23.08
CA VAL A 145 3.45 -2.25 22.59
C VAL A 145 2.80 -1.23 23.53
N SER A 146 3.34 -0.01 23.54
CA SER A 146 2.73 1.14 24.23
C SER A 146 1.55 1.71 23.43
N ASP A 147 0.73 2.58 24.03
CA ASP A 147 -0.39 3.25 23.32
C ASP A 147 0.06 4.23 22.24
N THR A 148 1.33 4.65 22.30
CA THR A 148 1.96 5.58 21.36
C THR A 148 3.07 4.90 20.57
N PHE A 149 2.98 3.59 20.35
CA PHE A 149 4.03 2.83 19.70
C PHE A 149 4.32 3.35 18.29
N THR A 150 5.58 3.25 17.87
CA THR A 150 5.98 3.55 16.49
C THR A 150 5.90 2.31 15.62
N MET A 151 5.76 2.47 14.30
CA MET A 151 5.80 1.31 13.38
C MET A 151 7.11 0.52 13.51
N LYS A 152 8.22 1.20 13.81
CA LYS A 152 9.50 0.56 14.10
C LYS A 152 9.46 -0.31 15.36
N GLU A 153 8.82 0.16 16.43
CA GLU A 153 8.60 -0.63 17.64
C GLU A 153 7.78 -1.88 17.32
N LEU A 154 6.68 -1.71 16.56
CA LEU A 154 5.85 -2.83 16.12
C LEU A 154 6.64 -3.86 15.30
N TYR A 155 7.38 -3.43 14.28
CA TYR A 155 8.20 -4.35 13.47
C TYR A 155 9.24 -5.09 14.31
N THR A 156 9.88 -4.40 15.26
CA THR A 156 10.82 -5.01 16.20
C THR A 156 10.16 -6.09 17.07
N GLN A 157 8.89 -5.90 17.45
CA GLN A 157 8.14 -6.94 18.17
C GLN A 157 7.77 -8.11 17.26
N LEU A 158 7.33 -7.83 16.03
CA LEU A 158 6.96 -8.86 15.05
C LEU A 158 8.15 -9.77 14.68
N GLU A 159 9.35 -9.22 14.50
CA GLU A 159 10.58 -10.00 14.25
C GLU A 159 10.91 -10.98 15.38
N ARG A 160 10.46 -10.71 16.60
CA ARG A 160 10.65 -11.59 17.77
C ARG A 160 9.59 -12.67 17.88
N LEU A 161 8.49 -12.55 17.15
CA LEU A 161 7.42 -13.56 17.15
C LEU A 161 7.78 -14.68 16.17
N ALA A 162 7.65 -15.91 16.64
CA ALA A 162 7.76 -17.07 15.76
C ALA A 162 6.57 -17.19 14.79
N ASN A 163 5.46 -16.50 15.08
CA ASN A 163 4.24 -16.54 14.30
C ASN A 163 3.58 -15.16 14.20
N THR A 164 3.63 -14.55 13.03
CA THR A 164 3.00 -13.26 12.74
C THR A 164 1.49 -13.36 12.52
N SER A 165 0.92 -14.56 12.40
CA SER A 165 -0.54 -14.73 12.25
C SER A 165 -1.33 -14.29 13.49
N ALA A 166 -0.66 -14.13 14.63
CA ALA A 166 -1.24 -13.51 15.83
C ALA A 166 -1.74 -12.08 15.57
N LEU A 167 -1.19 -11.39 14.57
CA LEU A 167 -1.59 -10.03 14.19
C LEU A 167 -2.92 -9.98 13.41
N GLN A 168 -3.32 -11.10 12.78
CA GLN A 168 -4.45 -11.13 11.84
C GLN A 168 -5.75 -10.55 12.41
N PRO A 169 -6.18 -10.89 13.65
CA PRO A 169 -7.42 -10.33 14.20
C PRO A 169 -7.39 -8.80 14.33
N CYS A 170 -6.22 -8.21 14.56
CA CYS A 170 -6.06 -6.76 14.63
C CYS A 170 -6.02 -6.12 13.24
N MET A 171 -5.44 -6.79 12.25
CA MET A 171 -5.48 -6.34 10.85
C MET A 171 -6.90 -6.39 10.29
N ASP A 172 -7.67 -7.42 10.62
CA ASP A 172 -9.07 -7.53 10.19
C ASP A 172 -9.94 -6.44 10.83
N ARG A 173 -9.61 -6.03 12.06
CA ARG A 173 -10.35 -5.01 12.82
C ARG A 173 -9.96 -3.58 12.46
N TYR A 174 -8.69 -3.32 12.17
CA TYR A 174 -8.15 -2.00 11.84
C TYR A 174 -7.36 -2.01 10.52
N PRO A 175 -7.97 -2.47 9.41
CA PRO A 175 -7.25 -2.68 8.16
C PRO A 175 -6.53 -1.40 7.69
N GLU A 176 -7.18 -0.25 7.79
CA GLU A 176 -6.66 1.07 7.43
C GLU A 176 -5.40 1.50 8.20
N PHE A 177 -5.16 0.99 9.41
CA PHE A 177 -3.95 1.29 10.18
C PHE A 177 -2.71 0.55 9.63
N PHE A 178 -2.92 -0.60 8.99
CA PHE A 178 -1.84 -1.47 8.51
C PHE A 178 -1.56 -1.32 7.01
N VAL A 179 -2.35 -0.54 6.28
CA VAL A 179 -2.08 -0.22 4.88
C VAL A 179 -0.81 0.63 4.79
N GLN A 180 0.12 0.23 3.92
CA GLN A 180 1.28 1.05 3.58
C GLN A 180 0.96 1.89 2.35
N SER A 181 1.49 3.12 2.32
CA SER A 181 1.48 3.90 1.08
C SER A 181 2.16 3.11 -0.03
N PRO A 182 1.59 3.09 -1.25
CA PRO A 182 2.31 2.61 -2.42
C PRO A 182 3.67 3.30 -2.49
N ARG A 183 4.72 2.54 -2.81
CA ARG A 183 6.06 3.09 -2.92
C ARG A 183 6.17 3.83 -4.25
N GLN A 184 6.73 5.04 -4.25
CA GLN A 184 7.07 5.76 -5.49
C GLN A 184 8.31 5.19 -6.21
N ASP A 185 8.95 4.14 -5.67
CA ASP A 185 10.14 3.52 -6.28
C ASP A 185 9.80 2.47 -7.35
N SER A 186 8.51 2.17 -7.56
CA SER A 186 8.04 1.46 -8.74
C SER A 186 8.16 2.37 -9.96
N THR A 187 9.23 2.20 -10.72
CA THR A 187 9.27 2.66 -12.11
C THR A 187 8.06 2.04 -12.83
N PRO A 188 7.15 2.83 -13.44
CA PRO A 188 6.04 2.27 -14.18
C PRO A 188 6.58 1.41 -15.33
N GLY A 189 6.04 0.20 -15.48
CA GLY A 189 6.42 -0.73 -16.55
C GLY A 189 7.46 -1.79 -16.22
N ARG A 190 7.85 -2.01 -14.95
CA ARG A 190 8.60 -3.22 -14.59
C ARG A 190 7.64 -4.26 -14.01
N ALA A 191 7.15 -5.14 -14.89
CA ALA A 191 6.64 -6.46 -14.50
C ALA A 191 7.63 -7.08 -13.49
N ARG A 192 7.10 -7.57 -12.36
CA ARG A 192 7.87 -8.43 -11.47
C ARG A 192 7.79 -9.85 -11.96
#